data_AF-A0A926AMX9-F1
#
_entry.id   AF-A0A926AMX9-F1
#
_cell.length_a   1.000
_cell.length_b   1.000
_cell.length_c   1.000
_cell.angle_alpha   90.00
_cell.angle_beta   90.00
_cell.angle_gamma   90.00
#
_symmetry.space_group_name_H-M   'P 1'
#
loop_
_entity.id
_entity.type
_entity.pdbx_description
1 polymer ?
#
loop_
_entity_poly.entity_id
_entity_poly.type
_entity_poly.pdbx_seq_one_letter_code
_entity_poly.pdbx_strand_id
1 'polypeptide(L)'
;MRLLIVVGVVLSQSASVQAQQVAVQQPVVATNSVRTTVSVPDRGSALLGGVSSAQSARSSYGPLRSGTSTGLSRSASSMSTSVYIHD
;
A
#
# COMPACT_ATOMS: atom_id res chain seq x y z
N MET A 1 22.42 31.30 -43.65
CA MET A 1 22.05 29.86 -43.67
C MET A 1 22.66 29.04 -42.54
N ARG A 2 23.94 29.21 -42.16
CA ARG A 2 24.57 28.44 -41.07
C ARG A 2 23.91 28.60 -39.69
N LEU A 3 23.40 29.79 -39.37
CA LEU A 3 22.76 30.09 -38.07
C LEU A 3 21.48 29.26 -37.82
N LEU A 4 20.65 29.07 -38.86
CA LEU A 4 19.39 28.32 -38.77
C LEU A 4 19.63 26.82 -38.48
N ILE A 5 20.70 26.26 -39.04
CA ILE A 5 21.09 24.86 -38.83
C ILE A 5 21.53 24.64 -37.38
N VAL A 6 22.30 25.57 -36.82
CA VAL A 6 22.75 25.48 -35.42
C VAL A 6 21.56 25.58 -34.45
N VAL A 7 20.63 26.50 -34.69
CA VAL A 7 19.41 26.62 -33.86
C VAL A 7 18.54 25.36 -33.93
N GLY A 8 18.37 24.78 -35.13
CA GLY A 8 17.61 23.55 -35.30
C GLY A 8 18.22 22.34 -34.57
N VAL A 9 19.56 22.23 -34.56
CA VAL A 9 20.28 21.16 -33.84
C VAL A 9 20.21 21.34 -32.32
N VAL A 10 20.22 22.58 -31.81
CA VAL A 10 20.09 22.85 -30.37
C VAL A 10 18.67 22.56 -29.87
N LEU A 11 17.65 22.90 -30.66
CA LEU A 11 16.24 22.62 -30.32
C LEU A 11 15.87 21.14 -30.37
N SER A 12 16.62 20.32 -31.09
CA SER A 12 16.38 18.88 -31.22
C SER A 12 16.98 18.06 -30.07
N GLN A 13 17.82 18.66 -29.22
CA GLN A 13 18.59 17.98 -28.17
C GLN A 13 18.07 18.22 -26.75
N SER A 14 16.95 18.91 -26.58
CA SER A 14 16.23 19.02 -25.31
C SER A 14 15.48 17.71 -25.00
N ALA A 15 16.22 16.60 -24.91
CA ALA A 15 15.75 15.40 -24.27
C ALA A 15 15.59 15.71 -22.78
N SER A 16 14.34 15.65 -22.29
CA SER A 16 14.07 15.76 -20.87
C SER A 16 14.76 14.58 -20.17
N VAL A 17 15.79 14.88 -19.39
CA VAL A 17 16.36 13.94 -18.43
C VAL A 17 15.29 13.72 -17.37
N GLN A 18 14.45 12.71 -17.58
CA GLN A 18 13.54 12.23 -16.55
C GLN A 18 14.41 11.56 -15.50
N ALA A 19 14.66 12.27 -14.39
CA ALA A 19 15.30 11.69 -13.22
C ALA A 19 14.50 10.43 -12.83
N GLN A 20 15.12 9.26 -13.00
CA GLN A 20 14.50 7.99 -12.70
C GLN A 20 14.30 7.90 -11.19
N GLN A 21 13.08 8.18 -10.73
CA GLN A 21 12.73 8.16 -9.32
C GLN A 21 12.80 6.71 -8.84
N VAL A 22 13.89 6.34 -8.17
CA VAL A 22 14.05 5.01 -7.57
C VAL A 22 13.21 4.98 -6.29
N ALA A 23 11.95 4.56 -6.41
CA ALA A 23 11.10 4.28 -5.27
C ALA A 23 11.51 2.94 -4.66
N VAL A 24 12.15 2.97 -3.49
CA VAL A 24 12.42 1.77 -2.70
C VAL A 24 11.17 1.44 -1.91
N GLN A 25 10.70 0.19 -1.99
CA GLN A 25 9.58 -0.26 -1.16
C GLN A 25 10.02 -0.33 0.30
N GLN A 26 9.36 0.46 1.15
CA GLN A 26 9.51 0.35 2.59
C GLN A 26 8.45 -0.62 3.14
N PRO A 27 8.81 -1.51 4.08
CA PRO A 27 7.83 -2.32 4.79
C PRO A 27 6.87 -1.42 5.59
N VAL A 28 5.57 -1.52 5.31
CA VAL A 28 4.55 -0.88 6.15
C VAL A 28 4.28 -1.79 7.33
N VAL A 29 4.75 -1.40 8.53
CA VAL A 29 4.54 -2.15 9.76
C VAL A 29 3.30 -1.62 10.47
N ALA A 30 2.30 -2.48 10.68
CA ALA A 30 1.14 -2.19 11.52
C ALA A 30 1.25 -2.97 12.83
N THR A 31 1.06 -2.29 13.97
CA THR A 31 1.10 -2.91 15.29
C THR A 31 -0.27 -2.92 15.93
N ASN A 32 -0.72 -4.11 16.31
CA ASN A 32 -1.95 -4.34 17.05
C ASN A 32 -1.56 -4.99 18.36
N SER A 33 -2.15 -4.56 19.47
CA SER A 33 -1.85 -5.11 20.80
C SER A 33 -3.12 -5.20 21.62
N VAL A 34 -3.24 -6.29 22.39
CA VAL A 34 -4.37 -6.57 23.27
C VAL A 34 -3.81 -6.90 24.65
N ARG A 35 -4.21 -6.12 25.67
CA ARG A 35 -3.83 -6.36 27.07
C ARG A 35 -5.05 -6.88 27.83
N THR A 36 -5.15 -8.20 27.93
CA THR A 36 -6.25 -8.89 28.61
C THR A 36 -5.76 -10.15 29.33
N THR A 37 -6.61 -10.71 30.18
CA THR A 37 -6.40 -12.00 30.85
C THR A 37 -7.58 -12.91 30.53
N VAL A 38 -7.29 -14.14 30.12
CA VAL A 38 -8.30 -15.14 29.76
C VAL A 38 -7.98 -16.46 30.46
N SER A 39 -9.01 -17.19 30.89
CA SER A 39 -8.88 -18.59 31.31
C SER A 39 -9.12 -19.50 30.10
N VAL A 40 -8.18 -20.39 29.81
CA VAL A 40 -8.25 -21.32 28.68
C VAL A 40 -8.23 -22.74 29.23
N PRO A 41 -9.16 -23.62 28.80
CA PRO A 41 -9.15 -25.02 29.19
C PRO A 41 -7.88 -25.76 28.72
N ASP A 42 -7.59 -26.91 29.33
CA ASP A 42 -6.50 -27.78 28.91
C ASP A 42 -6.67 -28.17 27.43
N ARG A 43 -5.60 -27.96 26.64
CA ARG A 43 -5.60 -28.15 25.17
C ARG A 43 -6.60 -27.24 24.43
N GLY A 44 -7.13 -26.22 25.09
CA GLY A 44 -8.08 -25.26 24.52
C GLY A 44 -7.41 -24.08 23.82
N SER A 45 -8.23 -23.28 23.15
CA SER A 45 -7.83 -22.01 22.55
C SER A 45 -8.85 -20.91 22.85
N ALA A 46 -8.39 -19.67 22.87
CA ALA A 46 -9.21 -18.48 23.06
C ALA A 46 -8.86 -17.40 22.03
N LEU A 47 -9.90 -16.82 21.42
CA LEU A 47 -9.76 -15.65 20.58
C LEU A 47 -9.59 -14.41 21.46
N LEU A 48 -8.47 -13.70 21.31
CA LEU A 48 -8.19 -12.45 22.03
C LEU A 48 -8.83 -11.24 21.35
N GLY A 49 -9.14 -11.38 20.06
CA GLY A 49 -9.84 -10.37 19.26
C GLY A 49 -9.21 -10.18 17.90
N GLY A 50 -9.67 -9.18 17.17
CA GLY A 50 -9.11 -8.81 15.88
C GLY A 50 -9.59 -7.45 15.41
N VAL A 51 -8.85 -6.86 14.48
CA VAL A 51 -9.26 -5.66 13.76
C VAL A 51 -9.47 -6.00 12.29
N SER A 52 -10.43 -5.34 11.66
CA SER A 52 -10.60 -5.39 10.22
C SER A 52 -10.85 -3.99 9.68
N SER A 53 -10.32 -3.71 8.50
CA SER A 53 -10.50 -2.44 7.81
C SER A 53 -10.79 -2.68 6.33
N ALA A 54 -11.63 -1.82 5.77
CA ALA A 54 -11.95 -1.81 4.36
C ALA A 54 -12.04 -0.38 3.87
N GLN A 55 -11.47 -0.10 2.71
CA GLN A 55 -11.48 1.20 2.06
C GLN A 55 -11.91 1.03 0.60
N SER A 56 -12.74 1.96 0.14
CA SER A 56 -13.17 2.06 -1.26
C SER A 56 -12.90 3.47 -1.75
N ALA A 57 -12.28 3.59 -2.92
CA ALA A 57 -11.98 4.87 -3.55
C ALA A 57 -12.49 4.87 -5.00
N ARG A 58 -13.02 5.99 -5.44
CA ARG A 58 -13.34 6.24 -6.85
C ARG A 58 -12.80 7.61 -7.23
N SER A 59 -12.02 7.69 -8.31
CA SER A 59 -11.57 8.96 -8.88
C SER A 59 -12.03 9.08 -10.33
N SER A 60 -12.35 10.31 -10.74
CA SER A 60 -12.72 10.67 -12.11
C SER A 60 -12.04 12.00 -12.42
N TYR A 61 -11.37 12.11 -13.57
CA TYR A 61 -10.60 13.30 -13.95
C TYR A 61 -11.07 13.88 -15.29
N GLY A 62 -10.94 15.21 -15.45
CA GLY A 62 -11.14 15.95 -16.71
C GLY A 62 -12.52 16.62 -16.91
N PRO A 63 -12.59 17.68 -17.75
CA PRO A 63 -13.83 18.40 -18.07
C PRO A 63 -14.80 17.61 -18.96
N LEU A 64 -14.30 16.62 -19.70
CA LEU A 64 -15.05 15.53 -20.32
C LEU A 64 -14.56 14.27 -19.62
N ARG A 65 -15.46 13.52 -18.98
CA ARG A 65 -15.18 12.46 -17.98
C ARG A 65 -14.42 11.24 -18.56
N SER A 66 -13.18 11.43 -18.98
CA SER A 66 -12.34 10.39 -19.55
C SER A 66 -11.56 9.69 -18.44
N GLY A 67 -12.20 8.68 -17.86
CA GLY A 67 -11.56 7.71 -16.96
C GLY A 67 -12.13 7.73 -15.55
N THR A 68 -12.75 6.62 -15.14
CA THR A 68 -13.09 6.32 -13.74
C THR A 68 -12.10 5.29 -13.23
N SER A 69 -11.35 5.62 -12.17
CA SER A 69 -10.55 4.64 -11.44
C SER A 69 -11.28 4.24 -10.17
N THR A 70 -11.33 2.93 -9.88
CA THR A 70 -11.89 2.38 -8.66
C THR A 70 -10.83 1.58 -7.93
N GLY A 71 -10.59 1.91 -6.65
CA GLY A 71 -9.69 1.19 -5.77
C GLY A 71 -10.45 0.56 -4.60
N LEU A 72 -10.04 -0.65 -4.22
CA LEU A 72 -10.53 -1.35 -3.02
C LEU A 72 -9.31 -1.83 -2.21
N SER A 73 -9.33 -1.60 -0.90
CA SER A 73 -8.32 -2.11 0.02
C SER A 73 -9.02 -2.76 1.21
N ARG A 74 -8.55 -3.93 1.65
CA ARG A 74 -9.09 -4.67 2.80
C ARG A 74 -7.93 -5.25 3.60
N SER A 75 -8.01 -5.17 4.92
CA SER A 75 -7.02 -5.75 5.83
C SER A 75 -7.72 -6.32 7.06
N ALA A 76 -7.23 -7.44 7.58
CA ALA A 76 -7.74 -8.06 8.80
C ALA A 76 -6.61 -8.74 9.57
N SER A 77 -6.64 -8.56 10.89
CA SER A 77 -5.66 -9.14 11.82
C SER A 77 -6.38 -9.68 13.03
N SER A 78 -6.10 -10.92 13.44
CA SER A 78 -6.67 -11.55 14.62
C SER A 78 -5.58 -12.09 15.54
N MET A 79 -5.85 -12.09 16.84
CA MET A 79 -4.97 -12.61 17.88
C MET A 79 -5.69 -13.72 18.64
N SER A 80 -5.00 -14.83 18.88
CA SER A 80 -5.52 -15.93 19.67
C SER A 80 -4.40 -16.51 20.52
N THR A 81 -4.79 -17.23 21.57
CA THR A 81 -3.87 -17.99 22.43
C THR A 81 -4.35 -19.43 22.54
N SER A 82 -3.43 -20.37 22.66
CA SER A 82 -3.73 -21.80 22.79
C SER A 82 -2.80 -22.44 23.80
N VAL A 83 -3.35 -23.34 24.62
CA VAL A 83 -2.57 -24.10 25.60
C VAL A 83 -2.15 -25.42 24.96
N TYR A 84 -0.86 -25.72 25.00
CA TYR A 84 -0.33 -27.01 24.56
C TYR A 84 0.27 -27.76 25.75
N ILE A 85 -0.14 -29.02 25.91
CA ILE A 85 0.30 -29.91 26.98
C ILE A 85 1.00 -31.10 26.33
N HIS A 86 2.27 -31.27 26.67
CA HIS A 86 3.02 -32.49 26.39
C HIS A 86 2.77 -33.46 27.55
N ASP A 87 2.15 -34.60 27.24
CA ASP A 87 2.02 -35.79 28.09
C ASP A 87 3.03 -36.82 27.57
#